data_AF-A0A2H6EJM2-F1
#
_entry.id   AF-A0A2H6EJM2-F1
#
_cell.length_a   1.000
_cell.length_b   1.000
_cell.length_c   1.000
_cell.angle_alpha   90.00
_cell.angle_beta   90.00
_cell.angle_gamma   90.00
#
_symmetry.space_group_name_H-M   'P 1'
#
loop_
_entity.id
_entity.type
_entity.pdbx_description
1 polymer ?
#
loop_
_entity_poly.entity_id
_entity_poly.type
_entity_poly.pdbx_seq_one_letter_code
_entity_poly.pdbx_strand_id
1 'polypeptide(L)'
;MAIRKKYLKTKDLCKVTFNVPPELGKKFEEACLVGDFNNWDIHATPMKKLKKDKSFTVTMSLLKGKEYEFRYLLDGETWINDKEADKHVPTYYPDAENSVISV
;
A
#
# COMPACT_ATOMS: atom_id res chain seq x y z
N MET A 1 4.18 0.46 9.72
CA MET A 1 3.78 -0.14 8.43
C MET A 1 4.96 -0.94 7.94
N ALA A 2 4.76 -1.91 7.05
CA ALA A 2 5.88 -2.64 6.48
C ALA A 2 5.64 -3.02 5.02
N ILE A 3 6.67 -2.85 4.20
CA ILE A 3 6.66 -3.23 2.80
C ILE A 3 7.74 -4.28 2.54
N ARG A 4 7.35 -5.42 1.99
CA ARG A 4 8.28 -6.49 1.62
C ARG A 4 8.27 -6.71 0.12
N LYS A 5 9.43 -6.56 -0.51
CA LYS A 5 9.64 -6.81 -1.95
C LYS A 5 10.27 -8.18 -2.17
N LYS A 6 9.71 -8.96 -3.09
CA LYS A 6 10.27 -10.24 -3.53
C LYS A 6 10.35 -10.28 -5.06
N TYR A 7 11.55 -10.07 -5.56
CA TYR A 7 11.87 -10.12 -6.98
C TYR A 7 11.80 -11.54 -7.53
N LEU A 8 11.02 -11.75 -8.59
CA LEU A 8 11.00 -13.03 -9.30
C LEU A 8 12.18 -13.10 -10.27
N LYS A 9 12.98 -14.17 -10.24
CA LYS A 9 14.18 -14.29 -11.10
C LYS A 9 13.85 -14.45 -12.59
N THR A 10 12.66 -14.97 -12.91
CA THR A 10 12.28 -15.41 -14.27
C THR A 10 11.26 -14.50 -14.95
N LYS A 11 10.76 -13.48 -14.25
CA LYS A 11 9.75 -12.55 -14.77
C LYS A 11 10.14 -11.12 -14.39
N ASP A 12 9.76 -10.14 -15.20
CA ASP A 12 9.89 -8.70 -14.90
C ASP A 12 8.87 -8.21 -13.86
N LEU A 13 8.58 -9.07 -12.88
CA LEU A 13 7.62 -8.81 -11.81
C LEU A 13 8.31 -8.93 -10.44
N CYS A 14 7.90 -8.07 -9.54
CA CYS A 14 8.21 -8.11 -8.13
C CYS A 14 6.92 -8.30 -7.35
N LYS A 15 6.91 -9.27 -6.43
CA LYS A 15 5.81 -9.42 -5.48
C LYS A 15 6.06 -8.46 -4.32
N VAL A 16 5.20 -7.47 -4.17
CA VAL A 16 5.27 -6.49 -3.08
C VAL A 16 4.13 -6.78 -2.11
N THR A 17 4.49 -7.08 -0.87
CA THR A 17 3.54 -7.27 0.22
C THR A 17 3.50 -6.00 1.06
N PHE A 18 2.33 -5.40 1.15
CA PHE A 18 2.04 -4.24 1.97
C PHE A 18 1.39 -4.69 3.28
N ASN A 19 1.79 -4.07 4.38
CA ASN A 19 1.28 -4.36 5.71
C ASN A 19 0.94 -3.10 6.52
N VAL A 20 -0.30 -3.05 6.98
CA VAL A 20 -0.77 -2.07 7.96
C VAL A 20 -0.70 -2.72 9.34
N PRO A 21 -0.02 -2.08 10.32
CA PRO A 21 0.28 -2.71 11.59
C PRO A 21 -0.98 -2.98 12.44
N PRO A 22 -0.88 -3.91 13.40
CA PRO A 22 -1.94 -4.20 14.38
C PRO A 22 -2.55 -2.98 15.06
N GLU A 23 -1.76 -1.94 15.34
CA GLU A 23 -2.20 -0.74 16.05
C GLU A 23 -3.31 0.00 15.28
N LEU A 24 -3.21 0.04 13.96
CA LEU A 24 -4.25 0.58 13.09
C LEU A 24 -5.34 -0.48 12.85
N GLY A 25 -4.94 -1.73 12.67
CA GLY A 25 -5.85 -2.88 12.54
C GLY A 25 -6.85 -3.08 13.69
N LYS A 26 -6.53 -2.59 14.89
CA LYS A 26 -7.44 -2.59 16.06
C LYS A 26 -8.37 -1.38 16.10
N LYS A 27 -8.03 -0.30 15.39
CA LYS A 27 -8.80 0.95 15.34
C LYS A 27 -9.77 1.00 14.17
N PHE A 28 -9.43 0.33 13.08
CA PHE A 28 -10.18 0.32 11.83
C PHE A 28 -10.61 -1.11 11.47
N GLU A 29 -11.75 -1.25 10.81
CA GLU A 29 -12.30 -2.53 10.40
C GLU A 29 -11.90 -2.95 8.98
N GLU A 30 -11.72 -1.98 8.11
CA GLU A 30 -11.41 -2.16 6.70
C GLU A 30 -10.17 -1.35 6.30
N ALA A 31 -9.42 -1.87 5.33
CA ALA A 31 -8.29 -1.19 4.74
C ALA A 31 -8.24 -1.51 3.26
N CYS A 32 -8.05 -0.49 2.43
CA CYS A 32 -7.81 -0.62 0.99
C CYS A 32 -6.44 -0.04 0.65
N LEU A 33 -5.75 -0.69 -0.27
CA LEU A 33 -4.55 -0.15 -0.89
C LEU A 33 -4.97 0.57 -2.17
N VAL A 34 -4.56 1.82 -2.34
CA VAL A 34 -5.01 2.65 -3.47
C VAL A 34 -3.80 3.31 -4.11
N GLY A 35 -3.68 3.26 -5.44
CA GLY A 35 -2.53 3.83 -6.12
C GLY A 35 -2.53 3.63 -7.63
N ASP A 36 -1.41 3.91 -8.27
CA ASP A 36 -1.31 3.88 -9.74
C ASP A 36 -1.63 2.50 -10.33
N PHE A 37 -1.28 1.43 -9.63
CA PHE A 37 -1.54 0.05 -10.09
C PHE A 37 -3.03 -0.32 -10.14
N ASN A 38 -3.91 0.45 -9.51
CA ASN A 38 -5.35 0.24 -9.57
C ASN A 38 -6.12 1.50 -10.00
N ASN A 39 -5.44 2.44 -10.68
CA ASN A 39 -6.01 3.71 -11.13
C ASN A 39 -6.65 4.54 -10.01
N TRP A 40 -6.09 4.47 -8.80
CA TRP A 40 -6.60 5.18 -7.62
C TRP A 40 -8.05 4.81 -7.22
N ASP A 41 -8.50 3.61 -7.60
CA ASP A 41 -9.80 3.08 -7.18
C ASP A 41 -9.76 2.61 -5.72
N ILE A 42 -10.60 3.23 -4.89
CA ILE A 42 -10.66 3.00 -3.45
C ILE A 42 -11.26 1.64 -3.04
N HIS A 43 -11.89 0.93 -3.98
CA HIS A 43 -12.54 -0.37 -3.76
C HIS A 43 -11.85 -1.51 -4.51
N ALA A 44 -10.96 -1.21 -5.48
CA ALA A 44 -10.34 -2.22 -6.33
C ALA A 44 -9.34 -3.14 -5.61
N THR A 45 -8.79 -2.73 -4.46
CA THR A 45 -7.73 -3.51 -3.77
C THR A 45 -7.91 -3.54 -2.25
N PRO A 46 -8.95 -4.25 -1.75
CA PRO A 46 -9.15 -4.43 -0.32
C PRO A 46 -8.04 -5.30 0.29
N MET A 47 -7.59 -4.92 1.48
CA MET A 47 -6.58 -5.64 2.25
C MET A 47 -7.21 -6.68 3.17
N LYS A 48 -6.53 -7.81 3.34
CA LYS A 48 -6.99 -8.87 4.23
C LYS A 48 -6.61 -8.56 5.68
N LYS A 49 -7.61 -8.45 6.57
CA LYS A 49 -7.40 -8.38 8.02
C LYS A 49 -6.98 -9.75 8.57
N LEU A 50 -5.83 -9.82 9.21
CA LEU A 50 -5.29 -11.03 9.83
C LEU A 50 -5.96 -11.27 11.19
N LYS A 51 -6.54 -12.45 11.39
CA LYS A 51 -7.30 -12.75 12.63
C LYS A 51 -6.44 -12.74 13.89
N LYS A 52 -5.15 -13.09 13.78
CA LYS A 52 -4.23 -13.28 14.91
C LYS A 52 -3.84 -11.97 15.59
N ASP A 53 -3.47 -10.97 14.81
CA ASP A 53 -2.94 -9.68 15.31
C ASP A 53 -3.75 -8.47 14.82
N LYS A 54 -4.82 -8.70 14.04
CA LYS A 54 -5.68 -7.68 13.42
C LYS A 54 -4.97 -6.79 12.40
N SER A 55 -3.71 -7.05 12.04
CA SER A 55 -3.01 -6.31 10.98
C SER A 55 -3.70 -6.50 9.62
N PHE A 56 -3.51 -5.57 8.69
CA PHE A 56 -3.96 -5.77 7.31
C PHE A 56 -2.80 -6.10 6.39
N THR A 57 -3.05 -6.98 5.42
CA THR A 57 -2.04 -7.35 4.43
C THR A 57 -2.63 -7.50 3.04
N VAL A 58 -1.86 -7.06 2.03
CA VAL A 58 -2.14 -7.33 0.63
C VAL A 58 -0.84 -7.57 -0.11
N THR A 59 -0.86 -8.45 -1.11
CA THR A 59 0.32 -8.73 -1.93
C THR A 59 -0.02 -8.49 -3.39
N MET A 60 0.73 -7.59 -4.02
CA MET A 60 0.60 -7.24 -5.43
C MET A 60 1.80 -7.70 -6.23
N SER A 61 1.60 -7.97 -7.52
CA SER A 61 2.70 -8.18 -8.46
C SER A 61 2.85 -6.92 -9.31
N LEU A 62 3.94 -6.19 -9.08
CA LEU A 62 4.25 -4.94 -9.77
C LEU A 62 5.41 -5.16 -10.76
N LEU A 63 5.46 -4.36 -11.82
CA LEU A 63 6.54 -4.45 -12.81
C LEU A 63 7.82 -3.87 -12.23
N LYS A 64 8.95 -4.52 -12.51
CA LYS A 64 10.27 -4.02 -12.14
C LYS A 64 10.66 -2.80 -12.98
N GLY A 65 11.53 -1.96 -12.43
CA GLY A 65 12.01 -0.72 -13.04
C GLY A 65 10.96 0.38 -13.08
N LYS A 66 9.88 0.27 -12.29
CA LYS A 66 8.80 1.26 -12.26
C LYS A 66 8.58 1.79 -10.85
N GLU A 67 8.12 3.02 -10.78
CA GLU A 67 7.67 3.64 -9.54
C GLU A 67 6.16 3.73 -9.57
N TYR A 68 5.54 3.50 -8.41
CA TYR A 68 4.10 3.58 -8.23
C TYR A 68 3.80 4.42 -7.01
N GLU A 69 2.94 5.42 -7.17
CA GLU A 69 2.36 6.16 -6.07
C GLU A 69 1.20 5.37 -5.46
N PHE A 70 1.09 5.41 -4.13
CA PHE A 70 0.04 4.74 -3.39
C PHE A 70 -0.22 5.37 -2.02
N ARG A 71 -1.37 5.03 -1.44
CA ARG A 71 -1.77 5.32 -0.06
C ARG A 71 -2.66 4.19 0.48
N TYR A 72 -2.83 4.13 1.79
CA TYR A 72 -3.81 3.27 2.45
C TYR A 72 -5.07 4.08 2.76
N LEU A 73 -6.24 3.52 2.47
CA LEU A 73 -7.52 4.06 2.88
C LEU A 73 -8.14 3.14 3.94
N LEU A 74 -8.30 3.65 5.16
CA LEU A 74 -8.89 2.90 6.28
C LEU A 74 -10.35 3.32 6.49
N ASP A 75 -11.24 2.34 6.66
CA ASP A 75 -12.69 2.48 6.80
C ASP A 75 -13.35 3.40 5.74
N GLY A 76 -12.72 3.55 4.56
CA GLY A 76 -13.22 4.39 3.48
C GLY A 76 -13.03 5.91 3.68
N GLU A 77 -12.47 6.34 4.82
CA GLU A 77 -12.43 7.76 5.20
C GLU A 77 -11.01 8.25 5.51
N THR A 78 -10.17 7.40 6.10
CA THR A 78 -8.86 7.83 6.62
C THR A 78 -7.72 7.45 5.68
N TRP A 79 -7.09 8.46 5.08
CA TRP A 79 -5.90 8.27 4.24
C TRP A 79 -4.61 8.24 5.06
N ILE A 80 -3.79 7.23 4.85
CA ILE A 80 -2.51 7.04 5.54
C ILE A 80 -1.40 6.71 4.55
N ASN A 81 -0.27 7.40 4.70
CA ASN A 81 0.96 7.10 3.98
C ASN A 81 1.76 6.01 4.67
N ASP A 82 2.52 5.23 3.89
CA ASP A 82 3.50 4.32 4.44
C ASP A 82 4.77 5.07 4.84
N LYS A 83 5.24 4.86 6.07
CA LYS A 83 6.50 5.43 6.56
C LYS A 83 7.73 4.71 6.03
N GLU A 84 7.57 3.45 5.60
CA GLU A 84 8.61 2.64 4.98
C GLU A 84 8.51 2.65 3.44
N ALA A 85 7.75 3.59 2.86
CA ALA A 85 7.80 3.84 1.42
C ALA A 85 9.21 4.26 0.99
N ASP A 86 9.58 3.97 -0.26
CA ASP A 86 10.91 4.34 -0.76
C ASP A 86 11.06 5.86 -0.91
N LYS A 87 9.96 6.56 -1.22
CA LYS A 87 9.89 8.02 -1.33
C LYS A 87 8.51 8.53 -0.91
N HIS A 88 8.44 9.84 -0.71
CA HIS A 88 7.21 10.60 -0.61
C HIS A 88 7.26 11.71 -1.65
N VAL A 89 6.16 11.89 -2.37
CA VAL A 89 6.05 12.94 -3.40
C VAL A 89 4.87 13.85 -3.07
N PRO A 90 5.03 15.17 -3.19
CA PRO A 90 3.91 16.09 -3.00
C PRO A 90 2.86 15.84 -4.08
N THR A 91 1.60 15.87 -3.66
CA THR A 91 0.47 15.86 -4.59
C THR A 91 0.27 17.26 -5.17
N TYR A 92 -0.70 17.40 -6.07
CA TYR A 92 -1.15 18.72 -6.54
C TYR A 92 -1.61 19.64 -5.39
N TYR A 93 -2.02 19.05 -4.26
CA TYR A 93 -2.39 19.79 -3.06
C TYR A 93 -1.16 19.99 -2.16
N PRO A 94 -0.86 21.23 -1.72
CA PRO A 94 0.37 21.56 -0.99
C PRO A 94 0.57 20.78 0.31
N ASP A 95 -0.51 20.43 0.99
CA ASP A 95 -0.50 19.78 2.30
C ASP A 95 -0.67 18.25 2.24
N ALA A 96 -0.59 17.66 1.04
CA ALA A 96 -0.76 16.24 0.85
C ALA A 96 0.39 15.64 0.04
N GLU A 97 0.92 14.52 0.53
CA GLU A 97 1.97 13.73 -0.11
C GLU A 97 1.49 12.31 -0.36
N ASN A 98 1.96 11.67 -1.43
CA ASN A 98 1.76 10.26 -1.70
C ASN A 98 3.00 9.44 -1.33
N SER A 99 2.80 8.20 -0.90
CA SER A 99 3.89 7.24 -0.75
C SER A 99 4.25 6.68 -2.12
N VAL A 100 5.55 6.48 -2.37
CA VAL A 100 6.05 5.90 -3.62
C VAL A 100 6.78 4.61 -3.33
N ILE A 101 6.48 3.58 -4.14
CA ILE A 101 7.22 2.33 -4.15
C ILE A 101 7.95 2.19 -5.49
N SER A 102 9.27 2.14 -5.44
CA SER A 102 10.16 1.85 -6.57
C SER A 102 10.40 0.35 -6.61
N VAL A 103 9.90 -0.29 -7.65
CA VAL A 103 9.91 -1.75 -7.80
C VAL A 103 11.05 -2.18 -8.68
#